data_AF-A0A290X0Q5-F1
#
_entry.id   AF-A0A290X0Q5-F1
#
_cell.length_a   1.000
_cell.length_b   1.000
_cell.length_c   1.000
_cell.angle_alpha   90.00
_cell.angle_beta   90.00
_cell.angle_gamma   90.00
#
_symmetry.space_group_name_H-M   'P 1'
#
loop_
_entity.id
_entity.type
_entity.pdbx_description
1 polymer ?
#
loop_
_entity_poly.entity_id
_entity_poly.type
_entity_poly.pdbx_seq_one_letter_code
_entity_poly.pdbx_strand_id
1 'polypeptide(L)'
;MRPYLVCTACVVRLLAVLLCATLAACAAAPPASLPPIFNDNDFAPASAVDTGQVFALSDAMRQYVQTHVRHAARNGNPRVALYEALYDKSRLKLEYDAAMTRNARETFEARSGNCLSLVIMTAALAHELGLQVRYQEVLGEASWSRSGDMYFVAGHVNLVLGQRLGESPNNYDAKGMMVIDFLPSGDVAGYRTREISEATVLAMYLNNRAAETMSEGRLDQAYWWARAALLQDPSFSGAYNTLGVIQFRHGDLAQARRTLAHALMRTPDNTLLLSNLAQVLEASGLPDAALPLRRRLLALQPQPPFHYFNLGKAAMQQNDYVQAIRLFSREIARDPYYHEFHFWLAQAHARLGQLAQADRQLELAMDNSTTRSEHGLYAAKLQRLRATTAH
;
A
#
# COMPACT_ATOMS: atom_id res chain seq x y z
N MET A 1 19.82 56.20 55.40
CA MET A 1 18.75 55.25 55.05
C MET A 1 17.76 55.92 54.09
N ARG A 2 17.80 55.58 52.80
CA ARG A 2 16.65 55.36 51.89
C ARG A 2 17.19 54.99 50.50
N PRO A 3 16.71 53.90 49.86
CA PRO A 3 17.35 53.30 48.69
C PRO A 3 16.80 53.83 47.36
N TYR A 4 17.61 53.67 46.32
CA TYR A 4 17.31 53.97 44.92
C TYR A 4 16.15 53.10 44.39
N LEU A 5 15.05 53.75 44.00
CA LEU A 5 13.99 53.17 43.19
C LEU A 5 14.41 53.21 41.72
N VAL A 6 15.00 52.12 41.23
CA VAL A 6 15.16 51.90 39.79
C VAL A 6 13.81 51.45 39.24
N CYS A 7 13.33 52.21 38.26
CA CYS A 7 12.02 52.09 37.64
C CYS A 7 11.84 50.73 36.94
N THR A 8 11.04 49.86 37.55
CA THR A 8 10.69 48.50 37.07
C THR A 8 10.00 48.49 35.70
N ALA A 9 9.49 49.62 35.22
CA ALA A 9 8.78 49.73 33.94
C ALA A 9 9.71 49.62 32.70
N CYS A 10 10.99 50.00 32.79
CA CYS A 10 11.91 49.92 31.65
C CYS A 10 12.42 48.49 31.38
N VAL A 11 12.61 47.70 32.43
CA VAL A 11 13.11 46.31 32.30
C VAL A 11 12.06 45.38 31.70
N VAL A 12 10.78 45.60 32.00
CA VAL A 12 9.67 44.80 31.46
C VAL A 12 9.46 45.04 29.96
N ARG A 13 9.66 46.26 29.47
CA ARG A 13 9.55 46.56 28.03
C ARG A 13 10.71 45.98 27.21
N LEU A 14 11.94 45.96 27.75
CA LEU A 14 13.07 45.35 27.05
C LEU A 14 12.95 43.81 26.98
N LEU A 15 12.45 43.18 28.06
CA LEU A 15 12.19 41.75 28.08
C LEU A 15 11.05 41.34 27.14
N ALA A 16 10.00 42.16 27.00
CA ALA A 16 8.89 41.88 26.07
C ALA A 16 9.32 41.94 24.59
N VAL A 17 10.21 42.87 24.22
CA VAL A 17 10.71 42.97 22.84
C VAL A 17 11.67 41.82 22.49
N LEU A 18 12.50 41.38 23.44
CA LEU A 18 13.35 40.19 23.28
C LEU A 18 12.55 38.88 23.25
N LEU A 19 11.43 38.77 23.97
CA LEU A 19 10.55 37.60 23.93
C LEU A 19 9.70 37.51 22.64
N CYS A 20 9.37 38.66 22.02
CA CYS A 20 8.70 38.68 20.71
C CYS A 20 9.66 38.37 19.55
N ALA A 21 10.96 38.63 19.70
CA ALA A 21 11.95 38.30 18.67
C ALA A 21 12.32 36.81 18.62
N THR A 22 12.13 36.05 19.70
CA THR A 22 12.42 34.60 19.75
C THR A 22 11.25 33.72 19.32
N LEU A 23 10.03 34.26 19.22
CA LEU A 23 8.84 33.53 18.77
C LEU A 23 8.58 33.62 17.25
N ALA A 24 9.37 34.41 16.53
CA ALA A 24 9.27 34.53 15.07
C ALA A 24 10.13 33.52 14.29
N ALA A 25 10.86 32.62 14.98
CA ALA A 25 11.79 31.67 14.35
C ALA A 25 11.21 30.27 14.07
N CYS A 26 9.89 30.11 14.11
CA CYS A 26 9.21 28.90 13.64
C CYS A 26 8.58 29.13 12.26
N ALA A 27 9.35 29.67 11.31
CA ALA A 27 8.99 29.49 9.91
C ALA A 27 9.30 28.03 9.57
N ALA A 28 8.27 27.18 9.45
CA ALA A 28 8.42 25.84 8.91
C ALA A 28 9.20 25.95 7.59
N ALA A 29 10.31 25.23 7.47
CA ALA A 29 11.07 25.21 6.23
C ALA A 29 10.10 24.93 5.07
N PRO A 30 10.14 25.69 3.97
CA PRO A 30 9.28 25.43 2.82
C PRO A 30 9.44 23.96 2.44
N PRO A 31 8.35 23.26 2.07
CA PRO A 31 8.43 21.85 1.70
C PRO A 31 9.53 21.71 0.64
N ALA A 32 10.47 20.78 0.90
CA ALA A 32 11.63 20.59 0.04
C ALA A 32 11.15 20.45 -1.41
N SER A 33 11.56 21.38 -2.28
CA SER A 33 11.25 21.31 -3.70
C SER A 33 11.72 19.97 -4.25
N LEU A 34 10.89 19.31 -5.06
CA LEU A 34 11.27 18.05 -5.69
C LEU A 34 12.60 18.24 -6.45
N PRO A 35 13.56 17.32 -6.31
CA PRO A 35 14.78 17.34 -7.12
C PRO A 35 14.43 17.25 -8.62
N PRO A 36 15.35 17.57 -9.54
CA PRO A 36 15.14 17.42 -10.99
C PRO A 36 15.18 15.94 -11.41
N ILE A 37 14.20 15.16 -10.94
CA ILE A 37 14.03 13.72 -11.18
C ILE A 37 13.01 13.42 -12.28
N PHE A 38 12.27 14.42 -12.71
CA PHE A 38 11.32 14.32 -13.81
C PHE A 38 12.04 14.52 -15.15
N ASN A 39 11.65 13.73 -16.14
CA ASN A 39 12.06 13.84 -17.53
C ASN A 39 10.82 13.86 -18.44
N ASP A 40 9.96 14.87 -18.22
CA ASP A 40 8.67 15.03 -18.92
C ASP A 40 8.80 14.99 -20.45
N ASN A 41 9.95 15.39 -21.01
CA ASN A 41 10.19 15.39 -22.46
C ASN A 41 10.45 13.99 -23.04
N ASP A 42 10.84 13.02 -22.21
CA ASP A 42 11.18 11.67 -22.66
C ASP A 42 9.94 10.76 -22.70
N PHE A 43 8.81 11.21 -22.12
CA PHE A 43 7.56 10.46 -22.06
C PHE A 43 6.46 11.17 -22.84
N ALA A 44 5.76 10.43 -23.70
CA ALA A 44 4.67 10.99 -24.48
C ALA A 44 3.54 11.49 -23.55
N PRO A 45 2.88 12.62 -23.87
CA PRO A 45 1.71 13.06 -23.12
C PRO A 45 0.65 11.94 -23.08
N ALA A 46 0.18 11.61 -21.88
CA ALA A 46 -0.82 10.56 -21.68
C ALA A 46 -2.17 11.15 -21.26
N SER A 47 -3.16 10.28 -21.02
CA SER A 47 -4.45 10.71 -20.49
C SER A 47 -4.27 11.48 -19.19
N ALA A 48 -5.03 12.57 -19.05
CA ALA A 48 -4.94 13.43 -17.89
C ALA A 48 -5.18 12.65 -16.60
N VAL A 49 -4.26 12.81 -15.65
CA VAL A 49 -4.39 12.27 -14.30
C VAL A 49 -5.28 13.23 -13.50
N ASP A 50 -6.57 12.94 -13.41
CA ASP A 50 -7.52 13.72 -12.62
C ASP A 50 -7.58 13.20 -11.18
N THR A 51 -6.82 13.83 -10.30
CA THR A 51 -6.80 13.48 -8.87
C THR A 51 -8.11 13.83 -8.16
N GLY A 52 -8.89 14.76 -8.69
CA GLY A 52 -10.16 15.19 -8.10
C GLY A 52 -11.24 14.09 -8.13
N GLN A 53 -11.12 13.12 -9.04
CA GLN A 53 -12.06 12.00 -9.16
C GLN A 53 -11.81 10.88 -8.15
N VAL A 54 -10.66 10.84 -7.50
CA VAL A 54 -10.26 9.68 -6.67
C VAL A 54 -11.25 9.45 -5.53
N PHE A 55 -11.66 10.52 -4.85
CA PHE A 55 -12.66 10.49 -3.77
C PHE A 55 -14.05 11.01 -4.19
N ALA A 56 -14.26 11.27 -5.49
CA ALA A 56 -15.51 11.84 -5.96
C ALA A 56 -16.68 10.85 -5.82
N LEU A 57 -17.80 11.34 -5.29
CA LEU A 57 -19.04 10.59 -5.15
C LEU A 57 -19.86 10.63 -6.45
N SER A 58 -20.41 9.48 -6.84
CA SER A 58 -21.48 9.43 -7.84
C SER A 58 -22.86 9.70 -7.21
N ASP A 59 -23.86 10.02 -8.05
CA ASP A 59 -25.24 10.17 -7.59
C ASP A 59 -25.78 8.91 -6.92
N ALA A 60 -25.39 7.73 -7.44
CA ALA A 60 -25.74 6.45 -6.84
C ALA A 60 -25.16 6.28 -5.43
N MET A 61 -23.92 6.71 -5.20
CA MET A 61 -23.30 6.69 -3.87
C MET A 61 -24.01 7.64 -2.91
N ARG A 62 -24.34 8.86 -3.36
CA ARG A 62 -25.10 9.82 -2.55
C ARG A 62 -26.46 9.26 -2.18
N GLN A 63 -27.18 8.71 -3.15
CA GLN A 63 -28.47 8.06 -2.93
C GLN A 63 -28.35 6.90 -1.94
N TYR A 64 -27.33 6.06 -2.06
CA TYR A 64 -27.07 4.95 -1.13
C TYR A 64 -26.91 5.45 0.31
N VAL A 65 -26.13 6.50 0.52
CA VAL A 65 -25.97 7.12 1.84
C VAL A 65 -27.31 7.63 2.37
N GLN A 66 -28.11 8.28 1.53
CA GLN A 66 -29.43 8.81 1.92
C GLN A 66 -30.41 7.71 2.32
N THR A 67 -30.49 6.63 1.55
CA THR A 67 -31.50 5.58 1.74
C THR A 67 -31.11 4.55 2.80
N HIS A 68 -29.83 4.13 2.82
CA HIS A 68 -29.40 2.97 3.62
C HIS A 68 -28.63 3.35 4.88
N VAL A 69 -28.06 4.55 4.94
CA VAL A 69 -27.18 4.95 6.06
C VAL A 69 -27.80 6.06 6.90
N ARG A 70 -28.32 7.13 6.28
CA ARG A 70 -28.76 8.34 7.00
C ARG A 70 -29.92 8.10 7.97
N HIS A 71 -30.84 7.20 7.68
CA HIS A 71 -31.93 6.88 8.61
C HIS A 71 -31.39 6.26 9.91
N ALA A 72 -30.54 5.22 9.79
CA ALA A 72 -29.89 4.59 10.94
C ALA A 72 -28.93 5.56 11.67
N ALA A 73 -28.22 6.41 10.91
CA ALA A 73 -27.33 7.42 11.45
C ALA A 73 -28.06 8.51 12.26
N ARG A 74 -29.27 8.92 11.86
CA ARG A 74 -30.08 9.92 12.60
C ARG A 74 -30.58 9.38 13.94
N ASN A 75 -30.90 8.09 13.98
CA ASN A 75 -31.48 7.45 15.17
C ASN A 75 -30.42 6.76 16.04
N GLY A 76 -29.14 6.87 15.70
CA GLY A 76 -28.05 6.12 16.33
C GLY A 76 -26.68 6.75 16.08
N ASN A 77 -25.65 5.90 15.99
CA ASN A 77 -24.27 6.35 15.76
C ASN A 77 -23.96 6.28 14.24
N PRO A 78 -23.67 7.40 13.56
CA PRO A 78 -23.39 7.42 12.12
C PRO A 78 -22.22 6.53 11.71
N ARG A 79 -21.25 6.29 12.60
CA ARG A 79 -20.10 5.40 12.36
C ARG A 79 -20.54 3.95 12.27
N VAL A 80 -21.36 3.51 13.22
CA VAL A 80 -21.94 2.16 13.26
C VAL A 80 -22.85 1.95 12.06
N ALA A 81 -23.69 2.94 11.74
CA ALA A 81 -24.58 2.87 10.57
C ALA A 81 -23.79 2.71 9.26
N LEU A 82 -22.67 3.43 9.09
CA LEU A 82 -21.81 3.27 7.92
C LEU A 82 -21.12 1.89 7.92
N TYR A 83 -20.54 1.48 9.05
CA TYR A 83 -19.90 0.17 9.18
C TYR A 83 -20.86 -0.96 8.81
N GLU A 84 -22.04 -1.02 9.42
CA GLU A 84 -23.05 -2.03 9.12
C GLU A 84 -23.47 -1.99 7.65
N ALA A 85 -23.63 -0.80 7.06
CA ALA A 85 -23.97 -0.68 5.65
C ALA A 85 -22.87 -1.19 4.70
N LEU A 86 -21.60 -1.22 5.12
CA LEU A 86 -20.49 -1.76 4.32
C LEU A 86 -20.40 -3.29 4.41
N TYR A 87 -20.59 -3.86 5.59
CA TYR A 87 -20.42 -5.31 5.83
C TYR A 87 -21.70 -6.14 5.69
N ASP A 88 -22.88 -5.51 5.69
CA ASP A 88 -24.14 -6.20 5.47
C ASP A 88 -24.21 -6.75 4.05
N LYS A 89 -24.07 -8.09 3.95
CA LYS A 89 -24.17 -8.86 2.70
C LYS A 89 -25.53 -8.74 2.03
N SER A 90 -26.56 -8.19 2.65
CA SER A 90 -27.83 -7.92 1.94
C SER A 90 -27.81 -6.60 1.17
N ARG A 91 -26.82 -5.73 1.39
CA ARG A 91 -26.73 -4.39 0.82
C ARG A 91 -25.65 -4.30 -0.25
N LEU A 92 -24.41 -3.99 0.13
CA LEU A 92 -23.34 -3.67 -0.81
C LEU A 92 -22.53 -4.89 -1.29
N LYS A 93 -22.45 -5.97 -0.48
CA LYS A 93 -21.70 -7.21 -0.78
C LYS A 93 -20.29 -6.93 -1.34
N LEU A 94 -19.44 -6.28 -0.54
CA LEU A 94 -18.09 -5.97 -0.96
C LEU A 94 -17.22 -7.23 -1.04
N GLU A 95 -16.53 -7.39 -2.17
CA GLU A 95 -15.56 -8.46 -2.40
C GLU A 95 -14.14 -7.89 -2.48
N TYR A 96 -13.18 -8.57 -1.84
CA TYR A 96 -11.77 -8.20 -1.98
C TYR A 96 -11.25 -8.67 -3.35
N ASP A 97 -10.61 -7.78 -4.09
CA ASP A 97 -10.00 -8.06 -5.39
C ASP A 97 -8.69 -7.28 -5.54
N ALA A 98 -7.56 -7.98 -5.45
CA ALA A 98 -6.23 -7.37 -5.52
C ALA A 98 -5.82 -6.90 -6.94
N ALA A 99 -6.58 -7.25 -7.98
CA ALA A 99 -6.14 -7.09 -9.37
C ALA A 99 -6.00 -5.61 -9.80
N MET A 100 -6.83 -4.72 -9.27
CA MET A 100 -6.87 -3.33 -9.72
C MET A 100 -7.23 -2.37 -8.59
N THR A 101 -6.48 -1.28 -8.51
CA THR A 101 -6.79 -0.14 -7.65
C THR A 101 -7.81 0.78 -8.32
N ARG A 102 -8.97 0.95 -7.69
CA ARG A 102 -10.14 1.70 -8.18
C ARG A 102 -10.35 2.98 -7.38
N ASN A 103 -10.90 4.01 -8.02
CA ASN A 103 -11.39 5.19 -7.29
C ASN A 103 -12.69 4.87 -6.52
N ALA A 104 -13.19 5.84 -5.76
CA ALA A 104 -14.38 5.66 -4.93
C ALA A 104 -15.60 5.16 -5.72
N ARG A 105 -15.89 5.80 -6.86
CA ARG A 105 -17.03 5.45 -7.73
C ARG A 105 -16.88 4.06 -8.34
N GLU A 106 -15.73 3.79 -8.94
CA GLU A 106 -15.43 2.50 -9.57
C GLU A 106 -15.53 1.34 -8.58
N THR A 107 -15.04 1.54 -7.35
CA THR A 107 -15.11 0.53 -6.28
C THR A 107 -16.56 0.26 -5.89
N PHE A 108 -17.36 1.32 -5.75
CA PHE A 108 -18.78 1.20 -5.39
C PHE A 108 -19.60 0.48 -6.47
N GLU A 109 -19.38 0.84 -7.74
CA GLU A 109 -20.05 0.23 -8.89
C GLU A 109 -19.66 -1.24 -9.07
N ALA A 110 -18.37 -1.56 -8.96
CA ALA A 110 -17.86 -2.92 -9.06
C ALA A 110 -18.22 -3.79 -7.86
N ARG A 111 -18.50 -3.17 -6.70
CA ARG A 111 -18.63 -3.82 -5.38
C ARG A 111 -17.40 -4.65 -5.03
N SER A 112 -16.24 -4.26 -5.56
CA SER A 112 -14.98 -4.93 -5.31
C SER A 112 -13.77 -4.01 -5.48
N GLY A 113 -12.70 -4.33 -4.76
CA GLY A 113 -11.44 -3.63 -4.84
C GLY A 113 -10.42 -4.16 -3.84
N ASN A 114 -9.18 -3.71 -4.00
CA ASN A 114 -8.13 -3.95 -3.01
C ASN A 114 -8.33 -3.07 -1.77
N CYS A 115 -7.49 -3.24 -0.75
CA CYS A 115 -7.58 -2.52 0.52
C CYS A 115 -7.68 -0.99 0.33
N LEU A 116 -6.82 -0.42 -0.52
CA LEU A 116 -6.78 1.01 -0.78
C LEU A 116 -8.06 1.50 -1.48
N SER A 117 -8.59 0.74 -2.43
CA SER A 117 -9.84 1.06 -3.14
C SER A 117 -11.03 1.13 -2.18
N LEU A 118 -11.13 0.15 -1.28
CA LEU A 118 -12.18 0.08 -0.26
C LEU A 118 -12.04 1.22 0.76
N VAL A 119 -10.81 1.55 1.17
CA VAL A 119 -10.52 2.71 2.03
C VAL A 119 -10.96 4.02 1.36
N ILE A 120 -10.61 4.24 0.09
CA ILE A 120 -10.97 5.45 -0.66
C ILE A 120 -12.49 5.59 -0.78
N MET A 121 -13.18 4.51 -1.16
CA MET A 121 -14.64 4.50 -1.26
C MET A 121 -15.31 4.78 0.10
N THR A 122 -14.85 4.12 1.16
CA THR A 122 -15.42 4.31 2.49
C THR A 122 -15.16 5.71 3.04
N ALA A 123 -13.99 6.28 2.78
CA ALA A 123 -13.70 7.66 3.12
C ALA A 123 -14.64 8.64 2.41
N ALA A 124 -14.87 8.45 1.10
CA ALA A 124 -15.81 9.27 0.34
C ALA A 124 -17.25 9.22 0.92
N LEU A 125 -17.73 8.03 1.29
CA LEU A 125 -19.04 7.85 1.94
C LEU A 125 -19.07 8.47 3.34
N ALA A 126 -17.98 8.37 4.10
CA ALA A 126 -17.85 8.98 5.43
C ALA A 126 -17.89 10.51 5.35
N HIS A 127 -17.21 11.12 4.37
CA HIS A 127 -17.26 12.56 4.12
C HIS A 127 -18.67 13.06 3.77
N GLU A 128 -19.44 12.31 2.96
CA GLU A 128 -20.85 12.62 2.66
C GLU A 128 -21.73 12.63 3.93
N LEU A 129 -21.38 11.81 4.93
CA LEU A 129 -22.04 11.77 6.24
C LEU A 129 -21.53 12.86 7.21
N GLY A 130 -20.55 13.67 6.80
CA GLY A 130 -19.90 14.64 7.68
C GLY A 130 -19.01 14.00 8.75
N LEU A 131 -18.59 12.75 8.56
CA LEU A 131 -17.65 12.07 9.45
C LEU A 131 -16.22 12.51 9.16
N GLN A 132 -15.40 12.53 10.21
CA GLN A 132 -13.97 12.74 10.08
C GLN A 132 -13.27 11.39 9.88
N VAL A 133 -12.36 11.38 8.92
CA VAL A 133 -11.57 10.21 8.53
C VAL A 133 -10.13 10.48 8.88
N ARG A 134 -9.49 9.52 9.55
CA ARG A 134 -8.03 9.43 9.66
C ARG A 134 -7.57 8.19 8.94
N TYR A 135 -6.45 8.27 8.26
CA TYR A 135 -5.87 7.14 7.54
C TYR A 135 -4.68 6.62 8.31
N GLN A 136 -4.50 5.30 8.31
CA GLN A 136 -3.33 4.69 8.91
C GLN A 136 -2.69 3.69 7.96
N GLU A 137 -1.37 3.74 7.88
CA GLU A 137 -0.56 2.68 7.30
C GLU A 137 -0.29 1.63 8.38
N VAL A 138 -0.47 0.36 8.02
CA VAL A 138 -0.16 -0.78 8.88
C VAL A 138 1.27 -1.24 8.61
N LEU A 139 2.12 -1.11 9.63
CA LEU A 139 3.56 -1.38 9.50
C LEU A 139 3.84 -2.88 9.65
N GLY A 140 4.69 -3.42 8.76
CA GLY A 140 5.18 -4.80 8.82
C GLY A 140 4.40 -5.79 7.96
N GLU A 141 3.22 -5.43 7.45
CA GLU A 141 2.41 -6.24 6.53
C GLU A 141 2.65 -5.86 5.06
N ALA A 142 3.90 -5.92 4.62
CA ALA A 142 4.18 -5.80 3.19
C ALA A 142 3.77 -7.10 2.49
N SER A 143 2.68 -7.07 1.73
CA SER A 143 2.29 -8.19 0.86
C SER A 143 3.13 -8.15 -0.41
N TRP A 144 3.82 -9.26 -0.68
CA TRP A 144 4.64 -9.41 -1.86
C TRP A 144 3.89 -10.24 -2.89
N SER A 145 3.72 -9.72 -4.09
CA SER A 145 3.23 -10.49 -5.22
C SER A 145 4.23 -10.42 -6.39
N ARG A 146 4.04 -11.26 -7.40
CA ARG A 146 4.91 -11.31 -8.56
C ARG A 146 4.12 -11.46 -9.85
N SER A 147 4.51 -10.72 -10.88
CA SER A 147 4.02 -10.90 -12.25
C SER A 147 5.19 -10.83 -13.22
N GLY A 148 5.43 -11.92 -13.96
CA GLY A 148 6.60 -12.02 -14.83
C GLY A 148 7.92 -11.88 -14.05
N ASP A 149 8.73 -10.91 -14.47
CA ASP A 149 10.00 -10.51 -13.86
C ASP A 149 9.85 -9.43 -12.77
N MET A 150 8.63 -8.98 -12.49
CA MET A 150 8.34 -7.93 -11.52
C MET A 150 7.87 -8.49 -10.18
N TYR A 151 8.36 -7.90 -9.11
CA TYR A 151 7.82 -8.02 -7.77
C TYR A 151 7.04 -6.76 -7.42
N PHE A 152 5.83 -6.94 -6.89
CA PHE A 152 5.01 -5.86 -6.37
C PHE A 152 5.00 -5.94 -4.85
N VAL A 153 5.02 -4.78 -4.23
CA VAL A 153 4.88 -4.64 -2.78
C VAL A 153 3.68 -3.78 -2.52
N ALA A 154 2.67 -4.36 -1.90
CA ALA A 154 1.51 -3.65 -1.41
C ALA A 154 1.64 -3.49 0.10
N GLY A 155 1.67 -2.24 0.57
CA GLY A 155 1.44 -1.95 1.98
C GLY A 155 -0.06 -2.01 2.29
N HIS A 156 -0.40 -2.20 3.56
CA HIS A 156 -1.78 -2.18 4.02
C HIS A 156 -2.15 -0.81 4.61
N VAL A 157 -3.37 -0.35 4.29
CA VAL A 157 -3.94 0.87 4.82
C VAL A 157 -5.34 0.60 5.36
N ASN A 158 -5.65 1.24 6.47
CA ASN A 158 -6.98 1.25 7.04
C ASN A 158 -7.40 2.69 7.36
N LEU A 159 -8.62 2.86 7.83
CA LEU A 159 -9.13 4.16 8.23
C LEU A 159 -9.79 4.09 9.61
N VAL A 160 -9.78 5.23 10.29
CA VAL A 160 -10.40 5.40 11.60
C VAL A 160 -11.47 6.48 11.49
N LEU A 161 -12.68 6.14 11.92
CA LEU A 161 -13.79 7.07 12.02
C LEU A 161 -13.88 7.66 13.44
N GLY A 162 -13.68 8.98 13.54
CA GLY A 162 -13.72 9.73 14.80
C GLY A 162 -14.98 10.59 14.97
N GLN A 163 -15.31 10.94 16.22
CA GLN A 163 -16.29 11.99 16.54
C GLN A 163 -15.56 13.31 16.86
N ARG A 164 -16.05 14.42 16.28
CA ARG A 164 -15.58 15.78 16.57
C ARG A 164 -16.07 16.20 17.96
N LEU A 165 -15.16 16.46 18.89
CA LEU A 165 -15.50 17.05 20.19
C LEU A 165 -15.35 18.57 20.12
N GLY A 166 -16.44 19.29 19.77
CA GLY A 166 -16.45 20.75 19.71
C GLY A 166 -15.79 21.37 18.47
N GLU A 167 -15.62 22.69 18.44
CA GLU A 167 -15.23 23.41 17.22
C GLU A 167 -13.74 23.34 16.87
N SER A 168 -12.88 22.87 17.79
CA SER A 168 -11.43 22.82 17.55
C SER A 168 -11.04 21.66 16.62
N PRO A 169 -10.22 21.90 15.57
CA PRO A 169 -9.77 20.85 14.63
C PRO A 169 -9.01 19.68 15.27
N ASN A 170 -8.48 19.87 16.49
CA ASN A 170 -7.62 18.91 17.18
C ASN A 170 -8.32 18.15 18.32
N ASN A 171 -9.63 18.33 18.54
CA ASN A 171 -10.33 17.73 19.67
C ASN A 171 -11.22 16.54 19.24
N TYR A 172 -10.80 15.33 19.62
CA TYR A 172 -11.42 14.06 19.19
C TYR A 172 -11.74 13.19 20.40
N ASP A 173 -12.82 12.41 20.29
CA ASP A 173 -13.12 11.37 21.28
C ASP A 173 -12.21 10.14 21.08
N ALA A 174 -11.10 10.09 21.82
CA ALA A 174 -10.18 8.98 21.84
C ALA A 174 -10.81 7.66 22.32
N LYS A 175 -11.93 7.70 23.07
CA LYS A 175 -12.66 6.51 23.54
C LYS A 175 -13.67 5.99 22.52
N GLY A 176 -13.94 6.73 21.44
CA GLY A 176 -14.93 6.40 20.42
C GLY A 176 -14.36 6.06 19.03
N MET A 177 -13.05 5.92 18.86
CA MET A 177 -12.46 5.62 17.55
C MET A 177 -12.89 4.25 17.02
N MET A 178 -13.36 4.18 15.77
CA MET A 178 -13.73 2.93 15.09
C MET A 178 -12.79 2.70 13.91
N VAL A 179 -11.98 1.64 14.00
CA VAL A 179 -11.13 1.19 12.89
C VAL A 179 -11.99 0.43 11.89
N ILE A 180 -11.88 0.79 10.61
CA ILE A 180 -12.44 0.02 9.50
C ILE A 180 -11.26 -0.60 8.74
N ASP A 181 -11.20 -1.93 8.79
CA ASP A 181 -10.16 -2.73 8.14
C ASP A 181 -10.80 -3.78 7.21
N PHE A 182 -10.29 -3.89 5.99
CA PHE A 182 -10.82 -4.73 4.93
C PHE A 182 -10.01 -6.00 4.69
N LEU A 183 -9.02 -6.32 5.53
CA LEU A 183 -8.28 -7.58 5.40
C LEU A 183 -9.14 -8.80 5.78
N PRO A 184 -9.02 -9.92 5.02
CA PRO A 184 -9.74 -11.16 5.29
C PRO A 184 -9.19 -11.98 6.47
N SER A 185 -7.96 -11.74 6.92
CA SER A 185 -7.29 -12.49 7.99
C SER A 185 -7.45 -11.78 9.35
N GLY A 186 -8.24 -12.39 10.24
CA GLY A 186 -8.86 -11.77 11.42
C GLY A 186 -8.02 -11.38 12.64
N ASP A 187 -6.75 -10.98 12.50
CA ASP A 187 -5.94 -10.53 13.64
C ASP A 187 -5.45 -9.08 13.50
N VAL A 188 -6.40 -8.13 13.41
CA VAL A 188 -6.09 -6.68 13.41
C VAL A 188 -5.59 -6.18 14.79
N ALA A 189 -5.76 -6.99 15.84
CA ALA A 189 -5.41 -6.65 17.22
C ALA A 189 -3.91 -6.85 17.51
N GLY A 190 -3.08 -5.86 17.17
CA GLY A 190 -1.67 -5.84 17.60
C GLY A 190 -0.69 -5.16 16.65
N TYR A 191 -1.15 -4.75 15.46
CA TYR A 191 -0.27 -4.11 14.50
C TYR A 191 0.14 -2.71 14.92
N ARG A 192 1.39 -2.36 14.61
CA ARG A 192 1.87 -0.99 14.71
C ARG A 192 1.32 -0.21 13.52
N THR A 193 0.58 0.84 13.80
CA THR A 193 0.06 1.73 12.76
C THR A 193 0.75 3.09 12.80
N ARG A 194 0.75 3.77 11.67
CA ARG A 194 1.23 5.14 11.52
C ARG A 194 0.17 5.96 10.83
N GLU A 195 -0.21 7.08 11.42
CA GLU A 195 -1.14 8.01 10.76
C GLU A 195 -0.51 8.59 9.50
N ILE A 196 -1.30 8.61 8.42
CA ILE A 196 -0.89 9.16 7.12
C ILE A 196 -1.92 10.19 6.64
N SER A 197 -1.48 11.13 5.81
CA SER A 197 -2.34 12.17 5.27
C SER A 197 -3.20 11.65 4.11
N GLU A 198 -4.30 12.33 3.80
CA GLU A 198 -5.07 12.05 2.58
C GLU A 198 -4.23 12.24 1.31
N ALA A 199 -3.31 13.20 1.31
CA ALA A 199 -2.36 13.39 0.21
C ALA A 199 -1.46 12.17 0.02
N THR A 200 -1.04 11.52 1.11
CA THR A 200 -0.29 10.26 1.08
C THR A 200 -1.16 9.13 0.52
N VAL A 201 -2.42 9.00 0.95
CA VAL A 201 -3.36 8.00 0.40
C VAL A 201 -3.58 8.19 -1.10
N LEU A 202 -3.73 9.44 -1.52
CA LEU A 202 -3.82 9.79 -2.94
C LEU A 202 -2.52 9.45 -3.68
N ALA A 203 -1.35 9.74 -3.12
CA ALA A 203 -0.07 9.33 -3.70
C ALA A 203 0.08 7.80 -3.80
N MET A 204 -0.42 7.05 -2.82
CA MET A 204 -0.47 5.58 -2.87
C MET A 204 -1.37 5.09 -4.01
N TYR A 205 -2.54 5.70 -4.19
CA TYR A 205 -3.45 5.37 -5.30
C TYR A 205 -2.76 5.59 -6.64
N LEU A 206 -2.20 6.78 -6.84
CA LEU A 206 -1.49 7.18 -8.06
C LEU A 206 -0.29 6.26 -8.33
N ASN A 207 0.45 5.88 -7.29
CA ASN A 207 1.56 4.93 -7.40
C ASN A 207 1.11 3.53 -7.81
N ASN A 208 -0.01 3.03 -7.28
CA ASN A 208 -0.54 1.74 -7.71
C ASN A 208 -0.97 1.79 -9.18
N ARG A 209 -1.64 2.86 -9.62
CA ARG A 209 -1.97 3.06 -11.03
C ARG A 209 -0.72 3.10 -11.91
N ALA A 210 0.37 3.71 -11.43
CA ALA A 210 1.66 3.69 -12.12
C ALA A 210 2.21 2.26 -12.25
N ALA A 211 2.20 1.48 -11.17
CA ALA A 211 2.68 0.10 -11.18
C ALA A 211 1.84 -0.82 -12.09
N GLU A 212 0.52 -0.69 -12.04
CA GLU A 212 -0.43 -1.43 -12.88
C GLU A 212 -0.20 -1.10 -14.37
N THR A 213 -0.22 0.17 -14.75
CA THR A 213 0.02 0.58 -16.15
C THR A 213 1.42 0.23 -16.66
N MET A 214 2.44 0.27 -15.80
CA MET A 214 3.78 -0.21 -16.12
C MET A 214 3.77 -1.72 -16.42
N SER A 215 3.05 -2.53 -15.64
CA SER A 215 2.94 -3.98 -15.83
C SER A 215 2.27 -4.37 -17.15
N GLU A 216 1.42 -3.49 -17.68
CA GLU A 216 0.78 -3.60 -18.99
C GLU A 216 1.67 -3.10 -20.15
N GLY A 217 2.89 -2.64 -19.86
CA GLY A 217 3.81 -2.08 -20.86
C GLY A 217 3.53 -0.63 -21.25
N ARG A 218 2.59 0.05 -20.59
CA ARG A 218 2.21 1.45 -20.88
C ARG A 218 3.10 2.42 -20.10
N LEU A 219 4.39 2.45 -20.42
CA LEU A 219 5.41 3.21 -19.66
C LEU A 219 5.15 4.73 -19.63
N ASP A 220 4.69 5.34 -20.72
CA ASP A 220 4.34 6.76 -20.77
C ASP A 220 3.27 7.11 -19.74
N GLN A 221 2.17 6.35 -19.72
CA GLN A 221 1.09 6.57 -18.77
C GLN A 221 1.54 6.30 -17.33
N ALA A 222 2.36 5.28 -17.11
CA ALA A 222 2.92 4.95 -15.81
C ALA A 222 3.77 6.11 -15.25
N TYR A 223 4.58 6.75 -16.10
CA TYR A 223 5.37 7.92 -15.74
C TYR A 223 4.48 9.06 -15.22
N TRP A 224 3.41 9.41 -15.94
CA TRP A 224 2.50 10.49 -15.54
C TRP A 224 1.78 10.18 -14.22
N TRP A 225 1.41 8.92 -13.98
CA TRP A 225 0.87 8.49 -12.68
C TRP A 225 1.89 8.63 -11.54
N ALA A 226 3.13 8.15 -11.73
CA ALA A 226 4.18 8.22 -10.71
C ALA A 226 4.60 9.68 -10.42
N ARG A 227 4.65 10.52 -11.45
CA ARG A 227 4.89 11.96 -11.33
C ARG A 227 3.78 12.63 -10.52
N ALA A 228 2.50 12.34 -10.82
CA ALA A 228 1.38 12.87 -10.06
C ALA A 228 1.41 12.41 -8.58
N ALA A 229 1.82 11.17 -8.32
CA ALA A 229 2.01 10.67 -6.95
C ALA A 229 3.04 11.50 -6.17
N LEU A 230 4.19 11.80 -6.78
CA LEU A 230 5.25 12.60 -6.16
C LEU A 230 4.89 14.08 -6.00
N LEU A 231 4.06 14.62 -6.90
CA LEU A 231 3.51 15.96 -6.73
C LEU A 231 2.51 16.04 -5.57
N GLN A 232 1.79 14.95 -5.29
CA GLN A 232 0.88 14.89 -4.15
C GLN A 232 1.58 14.67 -2.82
N ASP A 233 2.51 13.73 -2.75
CA ASP A 233 3.32 13.51 -1.56
C ASP A 233 4.81 13.34 -1.93
N PRO A 234 5.60 14.43 -1.88
CA PRO A 234 7.04 14.40 -2.10
C PRO A 234 7.82 13.55 -1.10
N SER A 235 7.21 13.11 0.01
CA SER A 235 7.83 12.25 1.02
C SER A 235 7.56 10.76 0.79
N PHE A 236 6.63 10.42 -0.10
CA PHE A 236 6.22 9.04 -0.34
C PHE A 236 7.28 8.25 -1.12
N SER A 237 8.12 7.51 -0.39
CA SER A 237 9.25 6.74 -0.93
C SER A 237 8.84 5.72 -1.99
N GLY A 238 7.61 5.19 -1.93
CA GLY A 238 7.09 4.23 -2.91
C GLY A 238 7.02 4.80 -4.32
N ALA A 239 6.59 6.06 -4.47
CA ALA A 239 6.50 6.71 -5.77
C ALA A 239 7.86 6.97 -6.42
N TYR A 240 8.90 7.28 -5.64
CA TYR A 240 10.27 7.36 -6.17
C TYR A 240 10.78 6.00 -6.66
N ASN A 241 10.49 4.93 -5.91
CA ASN A 241 10.85 3.57 -6.31
C ASN A 241 10.20 3.22 -7.66
N THR A 242 8.89 3.45 -7.77
CA THR A 242 8.13 3.19 -9.00
C THR A 242 8.63 4.04 -10.16
N LEU A 243 8.84 5.35 -9.97
CA LEU A 243 9.40 6.23 -11.00
C LEU A 243 10.78 5.76 -11.47
N GLY A 244 11.66 5.37 -10.54
CA GLY A 244 12.98 4.84 -10.86
C GLY A 244 12.93 3.56 -11.70
N VAL A 245 12.00 2.65 -11.40
CA VAL A 245 11.78 1.43 -12.20
C VAL A 245 11.21 1.77 -13.59
N ILE A 246 10.29 2.72 -13.69
CA ILE A 246 9.75 3.19 -14.97
C ILE A 246 10.87 3.76 -15.84
N GLN A 247 11.70 4.66 -15.29
CA GLN A 247 12.85 5.23 -15.99
C GLN A 247 13.86 4.16 -16.40
N PHE A 248 14.12 3.17 -15.53
CA PHE A 248 14.99 2.05 -15.87
C PHE A 248 14.45 1.23 -17.05
N ARG A 249 13.15 0.90 -17.05
CA ARG A 249 12.49 0.16 -18.12
C ARG A 249 12.38 0.96 -19.42
N HIS A 250 12.30 2.27 -19.33
CA HIS A 250 12.34 3.18 -20.47
C HIS A 250 13.74 3.28 -21.11
N GLY A 251 14.79 2.96 -20.33
CA GLY A 251 16.19 3.03 -20.77
C GLY A 251 16.96 4.24 -20.22
N ASP A 252 16.31 5.09 -19.43
CA ASP A 252 16.89 6.31 -18.85
C ASP A 252 17.70 6.02 -17.59
N LEU A 253 18.77 5.23 -17.73
CA LEU A 253 19.60 4.76 -16.61
C LEU A 253 20.11 5.90 -15.72
N ALA A 254 20.44 7.05 -16.32
CA ALA A 254 20.90 8.24 -15.60
C ALA A 254 19.81 8.85 -14.71
N GLN A 255 18.57 8.94 -15.20
CA GLN A 255 17.44 9.44 -14.42
C GLN A 255 17.03 8.44 -13.35
N ALA A 256 16.92 7.16 -13.69
CA ALA A 256 16.61 6.09 -12.75
C ALA A 256 17.57 6.11 -11.55
N ARG A 257 18.88 6.25 -11.82
CA ARG A 257 19.91 6.36 -10.79
C ARG A 257 19.71 7.59 -9.90
N ARG A 258 19.43 8.77 -10.48
CA ARG A 258 19.18 10.01 -9.71
C ARG A 258 17.95 9.88 -8.81
N THR A 259 16.84 9.39 -9.36
CA THR A 259 15.58 9.20 -8.65
C THR A 259 15.74 8.23 -7.46
N LEU A 260 16.31 7.05 -7.71
CA LEU A 260 16.50 6.02 -6.68
C LEU A 260 17.54 6.44 -5.63
N ALA A 261 18.63 7.10 -6.03
CA ALA A 261 19.62 7.61 -5.09
C ALA A 261 19.04 8.68 -4.16
N HIS A 262 18.23 9.61 -4.70
CA HIS A 262 17.55 10.62 -3.88
C HIS A 262 16.61 9.98 -2.84
N ALA A 263 15.83 8.97 -3.25
CA ALA A 263 14.95 8.27 -2.34
C ALA A 263 15.74 7.51 -1.26
N LEU A 264 16.81 6.82 -1.66
CA LEU A 264 17.63 6.03 -0.74
C LEU A 264 18.35 6.92 0.29
N MET A 265 18.73 8.15 -0.06
CA MET A 265 19.27 9.10 0.92
C MET A 265 18.32 9.39 2.08
N ARG A 266 17.00 9.33 1.83
CA ARG A 266 15.95 9.61 2.83
C ARG A 266 15.52 8.34 3.58
N THR A 267 15.64 7.17 2.93
CA THR A 267 15.32 5.86 3.50
C THR A 267 16.48 4.87 3.29
N PRO A 268 17.63 5.04 3.99
CA PRO A 268 18.88 4.32 3.67
C PRO A 268 18.83 2.80 3.77
N ASP A 269 17.90 2.26 4.57
CA ASP A 269 17.70 0.82 4.77
C ASP A 269 16.52 0.25 3.99
N ASN A 270 15.96 1.02 3.04
CA ASN A 270 14.90 0.52 2.18
C ASN A 270 15.46 -0.51 1.19
N THR A 271 15.12 -1.77 1.39
CA THR A 271 15.64 -2.91 0.62
C THR A 271 15.23 -2.88 -0.85
N LEU A 272 14.05 -2.34 -1.17
CA LEU A 272 13.58 -2.16 -2.56
C LEU A 272 14.48 -1.15 -3.29
N LEU A 273 14.73 0.00 -2.67
CA LEU A 273 15.58 1.04 -3.26
C LEU A 273 17.03 0.56 -3.40
N LEU A 274 17.56 -0.15 -2.41
CA LEU A 274 18.89 -0.77 -2.49
C LEU A 274 18.99 -1.74 -3.67
N SER A 275 18.00 -2.62 -3.83
CA SER A 275 17.96 -3.60 -4.92
C SER A 275 17.87 -2.92 -6.29
N ASN A 276 16.93 -1.98 -6.45
CA ASN A 276 16.68 -1.31 -7.73
C ASN A 276 17.85 -0.39 -8.12
N LEU A 277 18.43 0.35 -7.17
CA LEU A 277 19.60 1.18 -7.46
C LEU A 277 20.82 0.34 -7.84
N ALA A 278 21.05 -0.80 -7.16
CA ALA A 278 22.11 -1.72 -7.53
C ALA A 278 21.92 -2.27 -8.95
N GLN A 279 20.70 -2.66 -9.31
CA GLN A 279 20.37 -3.12 -10.66
C GLN A 279 20.62 -2.04 -11.72
N VAL A 280 20.21 -0.79 -11.47
CA VAL A 280 20.47 0.33 -12.38
C VAL A 280 21.96 0.57 -12.55
N LEU A 281 22.75 0.50 -11.47
CA LEU A 281 24.21 0.66 -11.53
C LEU A 281 24.88 -0.47 -12.32
N GLU A 282 24.48 -1.71 -12.11
CA GLU A 282 24.96 -2.88 -12.89
C GLU A 282 24.65 -2.70 -14.37
N ALA A 283 23.42 -2.32 -14.72
CA ALA A 283 23.02 -2.04 -16.10
C ALA A 283 23.74 -0.82 -16.72
N SER A 284 24.18 0.12 -15.88
CA SER A 284 24.97 1.28 -16.30
C SER A 284 26.46 0.96 -16.50
N GLY A 285 26.88 -0.31 -16.34
CA GLY A 285 28.29 -0.71 -16.42
C GLY A 285 29.12 -0.30 -15.19
N LEU A 286 28.48 -0.09 -14.03
CA LEU A 286 29.10 0.33 -12.77
C LEU A 286 28.94 -0.74 -11.66
N PRO A 287 29.38 -1.99 -11.86
CA PRO A 287 29.18 -3.07 -10.88
C PRO A 287 29.91 -2.81 -9.55
N ASP A 288 31.06 -2.13 -9.58
CA ASP A 288 31.82 -1.79 -8.36
C ASP A 288 31.04 -0.83 -7.44
N ALA A 289 30.25 0.07 -8.04
CA ALA A 289 29.36 0.97 -7.29
C ALA A 289 28.11 0.24 -6.76
N ALA A 290 27.66 -0.82 -7.42
CA ALA A 290 26.53 -1.64 -6.99
C ALA A 290 26.87 -2.57 -5.81
N LEU A 291 28.11 -3.07 -5.77
CA LEU A 291 28.58 -4.02 -4.75
C LEU A 291 28.29 -3.62 -3.29
N PRO A 292 28.58 -2.38 -2.82
CA PRO A 292 28.26 -1.98 -1.46
C PRO A 292 26.75 -2.00 -1.17
N LEU A 293 25.92 -1.64 -2.16
CA LEU A 293 24.45 -1.69 -2.02
C LEU A 293 23.96 -3.13 -1.92
N ARG A 294 24.50 -4.03 -2.74
CA ARG A 294 24.20 -5.48 -2.69
C ARG A 294 24.60 -6.10 -1.35
N ARG A 295 25.77 -5.74 -0.82
CA ARG A 295 26.23 -6.20 0.51
C ARG A 295 25.30 -5.72 1.62
N ARG A 296 24.90 -4.44 1.60
CA ARG A 296 23.95 -3.89 2.57
C ARG A 296 22.59 -4.58 2.47
N LEU A 297 22.08 -4.77 1.25
CA LEU A 297 20.83 -5.48 1.00
C LEU A 297 20.85 -6.90 1.59
N LEU A 298 21.94 -7.66 1.37
CA LEU A 298 22.08 -9.01 1.90
C LEU A 298 22.15 -9.03 3.44
N ALA A 299 22.76 -8.02 4.06
CA ALA A 299 22.80 -7.89 5.51
C ALA A 299 21.42 -7.56 6.11
N LEU A 300 20.64 -6.69 5.45
CA LEU A 300 19.30 -6.31 5.91
C LEU A 300 18.25 -7.39 5.61
N GLN A 301 18.39 -8.10 4.50
CA GLN A 301 17.44 -9.09 4.02
C GLN A 301 18.17 -10.35 3.53
N PRO A 302 18.70 -11.16 4.47
CA PRO A 302 19.44 -12.39 4.12
C PRO A 302 18.54 -13.44 3.45
N GLN A 303 17.23 -13.34 3.67
CA GLN A 303 16.21 -14.20 3.07
C GLN A 303 15.17 -13.31 2.39
N PRO A 304 15.35 -12.98 1.10
CA PRO A 304 14.40 -12.15 0.37
C PRO A 304 13.01 -12.79 0.31
N PRO A 305 11.97 -12.03 -0.07
CA PRO A 305 10.67 -12.57 -0.42
C PRO A 305 10.84 -13.66 -1.49
N PHE A 306 10.05 -14.72 -1.43
CA PHE A 306 10.13 -15.87 -2.33
C PHE A 306 11.43 -16.68 -2.24
N HIS A 307 12.28 -16.49 -1.22
CA HIS A 307 13.58 -17.17 -1.14
C HIS A 307 13.44 -18.69 -1.11
N TYR A 308 12.72 -19.27 -0.14
CA TYR A 308 12.56 -20.73 -0.08
C TYR A 308 11.65 -21.22 -1.19
N PHE A 309 10.71 -20.41 -1.64
CA PHE A 309 9.88 -20.72 -2.80
C PHE A 309 10.69 -20.93 -4.09
N ASN A 310 11.62 -20.03 -4.40
CA ASN A 310 12.46 -20.15 -5.59
C ASN A 310 13.37 -21.38 -5.52
N LEU A 311 13.94 -21.67 -4.35
CA LEU A 311 14.67 -22.92 -4.12
C LEU A 311 13.76 -24.15 -4.29
N GLY A 312 12.52 -24.08 -3.81
CA GLY A 312 11.52 -25.14 -3.97
C GLY A 312 11.15 -25.38 -5.44
N LYS A 313 11.01 -24.32 -6.23
CA LYS A 313 10.81 -24.42 -7.69
C LYS A 313 12.01 -25.04 -8.40
N ALA A 314 13.24 -24.72 -7.99
CA ALA A 314 14.43 -25.37 -8.52
C ALA A 314 14.47 -26.87 -8.18
N ALA A 315 14.09 -27.24 -6.95
CA ALA A 315 13.95 -28.65 -6.56
C ALA A 315 12.86 -29.38 -7.37
N MET A 316 11.72 -28.73 -7.64
CA MET A 316 10.67 -29.26 -8.53
C MET A 316 11.21 -29.55 -9.93
N GLN A 317 12.03 -28.65 -10.50
CA GLN A 317 12.65 -28.84 -11.83
C GLN A 317 13.63 -30.02 -11.85
N GLN A 318 14.25 -30.32 -10.71
CA GLN A 318 15.15 -31.47 -10.53
C GLN A 318 14.39 -32.75 -10.14
N ASN A 319 13.05 -32.71 -10.10
CA ASN A 319 12.18 -33.79 -9.61
C ASN A 319 12.43 -34.20 -8.15
N ASP A 320 13.11 -33.37 -7.35
CA ASP A 320 13.29 -33.58 -5.91
C ASP A 320 12.07 -33.00 -5.16
N TYR A 321 10.96 -33.75 -5.23
CA TYR A 321 9.69 -33.32 -4.66
C TYR A 321 9.69 -33.29 -3.13
N VAL A 322 10.52 -34.11 -2.47
CA VAL A 322 10.66 -34.13 -1.00
C VAL A 322 11.34 -32.84 -0.53
N GLN A 323 12.42 -32.44 -1.20
CA GLN A 323 13.06 -31.16 -0.95
C GLN A 323 12.12 -29.98 -1.24
N ALA A 324 11.37 -30.06 -2.34
CA ALA A 324 10.41 -29.02 -2.72
C ALA A 324 9.34 -28.81 -1.63
N ILE A 325 8.74 -29.89 -1.11
CA ILE A 325 7.79 -29.83 0.01
C ILE A 325 8.40 -29.09 1.20
N ARG A 326 9.61 -29.50 1.63
CA ARG A 326 10.29 -28.88 2.77
C ARG A 326 10.52 -27.38 2.57
N LEU A 327 10.93 -26.97 1.37
CA LEU A 327 11.20 -25.57 1.05
C LEU A 327 9.92 -24.74 0.95
N PHE A 328 8.87 -25.26 0.31
CA PHE A 328 7.58 -24.59 0.26
C PHE A 328 6.96 -24.45 1.65
N SER A 329 7.03 -25.47 2.51
CA SER A 329 6.58 -25.37 3.91
C SER A 329 7.33 -24.29 4.70
N ARG A 330 8.62 -24.08 4.43
CA ARG A 330 9.39 -22.99 5.05
C ARG A 330 8.95 -21.61 4.56
N GLU A 331 8.57 -21.47 3.29
CA GLU A 331 8.03 -20.19 2.80
C GLU A 331 6.62 -19.93 3.33
N ILE A 332 5.76 -20.97 3.38
CA ILE A 332 4.41 -20.87 3.99
C ILE A 332 4.49 -20.48 5.46
N ALA A 333 5.50 -20.95 6.20
CA ALA A 333 5.70 -20.52 7.58
C ALA A 333 6.03 -19.01 7.72
N ARG A 334 6.52 -18.37 6.65
CA ARG A 334 6.81 -16.92 6.61
C ARG A 334 5.62 -16.10 6.15
N ASP A 335 4.84 -16.66 5.21
CA ASP A 335 3.61 -16.06 4.69
C ASP A 335 2.56 -17.16 4.48
N PRO A 336 1.73 -17.45 5.51
CA PRO A 336 0.76 -18.54 5.47
C PRO A 336 -0.46 -18.27 4.57
N TYR A 337 -0.60 -17.06 4.04
CA TYR A 337 -1.79 -16.65 3.30
C TYR A 337 -1.47 -16.39 1.81
N TYR A 338 -0.23 -16.59 1.37
CA TYR A 338 0.09 -16.46 -0.05
C TYR A 338 -0.30 -17.73 -0.83
N HIS A 339 -1.41 -17.63 -1.57
CA HIS A 339 -2.04 -18.73 -2.30
C HIS A 339 -1.09 -19.55 -3.19
N GLU A 340 -0.14 -18.89 -3.87
CA GLU A 340 0.76 -19.59 -4.79
C GLU A 340 1.66 -20.59 -4.06
N PHE A 341 2.04 -20.33 -2.80
CA PHE A 341 2.88 -21.26 -2.03
C PHE A 341 2.14 -22.56 -1.76
N HIS A 342 0.87 -22.46 -1.38
CA HIS A 342 -0.03 -23.60 -1.20
C HIS A 342 -0.24 -24.35 -2.53
N PHE A 343 -0.42 -23.63 -3.64
CA PHE A 343 -0.55 -24.26 -4.96
C PHE A 343 0.68 -25.08 -5.34
N TRP A 344 1.89 -24.55 -5.15
CA TRP A 344 3.12 -25.30 -5.45
C TRP A 344 3.39 -26.45 -4.48
N LEU A 345 3.04 -26.29 -3.21
CA LEU A 345 3.08 -27.38 -2.25
C LEU A 345 2.09 -28.51 -2.64
N ALA A 346 0.88 -28.16 -3.11
CA ALA A 346 -0.08 -29.12 -3.64
C ALA A 346 0.49 -29.88 -4.85
N GLN A 347 1.16 -29.18 -5.77
CA GLN A 347 1.80 -29.82 -6.92
C GLN A 347 2.91 -30.79 -6.50
N ALA A 348 3.75 -30.43 -5.53
CA ALA A 348 4.80 -31.31 -5.03
C ALA A 348 4.23 -32.58 -4.37
N HIS A 349 3.19 -32.43 -3.54
CA HIS A 349 2.47 -33.58 -2.97
C HIS A 349 1.84 -34.48 -4.03
N ALA A 350 1.19 -33.89 -5.05
CA ALA A 350 0.57 -34.66 -6.13
C ALA A 350 1.61 -35.48 -6.91
N ARG A 351 2.82 -34.95 -7.13
CA ARG A 351 3.92 -35.68 -7.80
C ARG A 351 4.45 -36.87 -7.00
N LEU A 352 4.27 -36.87 -5.68
CA LEU A 352 4.56 -38.00 -4.80
C LEU A 352 3.36 -38.94 -4.58
N GLY A 353 2.22 -38.72 -5.25
CA GLY A 353 1.00 -39.51 -5.04
C GLY A 353 0.28 -39.20 -3.72
N GLN A 354 0.68 -38.13 -3.02
CA GLN A 354 0.10 -37.71 -1.73
C GLN A 354 -1.16 -36.86 -1.97
N LEU A 355 -2.19 -37.47 -2.55
CA LEU A 355 -3.35 -36.76 -3.11
C LEU A 355 -4.20 -36.06 -2.05
N ALA A 356 -4.33 -36.62 -0.85
CA ALA A 356 -5.05 -35.98 0.25
C ALA A 356 -4.37 -34.70 0.75
N GLN A 357 -3.04 -34.67 0.78
CA GLN A 357 -2.28 -33.47 1.11
C GLN A 357 -2.37 -32.43 -0.01
N ALA A 358 -2.31 -32.89 -1.27
CA ALA A 358 -2.48 -32.02 -2.43
C ALA A 358 -3.86 -31.34 -2.45
N ASP A 359 -4.93 -32.08 -2.12
CA ASP A 359 -6.30 -31.56 -2.04
C ASP A 359 -6.41 -30.42 -1.02
N ARG A 360 -5.99 -30.66 0.22
CA ARG A 360 -6.01 -29.64 1.28
C ARG A 360 -5.20 -28.39 0.93
N GLN A 361 -4.03 -28.56 0.35
CA GLN A 361 -3.20 -27.42 -0.05
C GLN A 361 -3.82 -26.65 -1.21
N LEU A 362 -4.54 -27.32 -2.09
CA LEU A 362 -5.21 -26.66 -3.21
C LEU A 362 -6.51 -25.95 -2.77
N GLU A 363 -7.20 -26.45 -1.74
CA GLU A 363 -8.25 -25.70 -1.03
C GLU A 363 -7.69 -24.43 -0.41
N LEU A 364 -6.58 -24.51 0.34
CA LEU A 364 -5.94 -23.33 0.93
C LEU A 364 -5.49 -22.33 -0.15
N ALA A 365 -4.98 -22.78 -1.29
CA ALA A 365 -4.66 -21.90 -2.40
C ALA A 365 -5.90 -21.18 -2.96
N MET A 366 -7.03 -21.88 -3.06
CA MET A 366 -8.30 -21.32 -3.51
C MET A 366 -8.89 -20.32 -2.50
N ASP A 367 -8.87 -20.64 -1.21
CA ASP A 367 -9.42 -19.80 -0.15
C ASP A 367 -8.58 -18.52 0.03
N ASN A 368 -7.26 -18.63 -0.12
CA ASN A 368 -6.33 -17.51 -0.02
C ASN A 368 -6.13 -16.73 -1.34
N SER A 369 -6.80 -17.11 -2.42
CA SER A 369 -6.65 -16.40 -3.71
C SER A 369 -7.18 -14.97 -3.60
N THR A 370 -6.47 -14.00 -4.17
CA THR A 370 -6.82 -12.58 -4.03
C THR A 370 -7.50 -11.99 -5.27
N THR A 371 -7.62 -12.79 -6.33
CA THR A 371 -8.33 -12.44 -7.56
C THR A 371 -9.33 -13.51 -7.96
N ARG A 372 -10.41 -13.11 -8.65
CA ARG A 372 -11.40 -14.06 -9.17
C ARG A 372 -10.80 -15.07 -10.16
N SER A 373 -9.81 -14.65 -10.94
CA SER A 373 -9.13 -15.51 -11.91
C SER A 373 -8.35 -16.62 -11.22
N GLU A 374 -7.59 -16.30 -10.16
CA GLU A 374 -6.86 -17.30 -9.37
C GLU A 374 -7.82 -18.25 -8.66
N HIS A 375 -8.90 -17.72 -8.08
CA HIS A 375 -9.92 -18.54 -7.43
C HIS A 375 -10.50 -19.58 -8.39
N GLY A 376 -10.95 -19.15 -9.58
CA GLY A 376 -11.47 -20.04 -10.61
C GLY A 376 -10.45 -21.05 -11.12
N LEU A 377 -9.19 -20.62 -11.26
CA LEU A 377 -8.08 -21.51 -11.66
C LEU A 377 -7.87 -22.63 -10.63
N TYR A 378 -7.86 -22.31 -9.33
CA TYR A 378 -7.66 -23.30 -8.28
C TYR A 378 -8.87 -24.21 -8.10
N ALA A 379 -10.09 -23.66 -8.19
CA ALA A 379 -11.33 -24.44 -8.16
C ALA A 379 -11.34 -25.52 -9.27
N ALA A 380 -10.99 -25.15 -10.50
CA ALA A 380 -10.91 -26.09 -11.62
C ALA A 380 -9.86 -27.18 -11.41
N LYS A 381 -8.69 -26.83 -10.85
CA LYS A 381 -7.64 -27.80 -10.53
C LYS A 381 -8.06 -28.76 -9.41
N LEU A 382 -8.74 -28.24 -8.39
CA LEU A 382 -9.23 -29.01 -7.24
C LEU A 382 -10.28 -30.02 -7.68
N GLN A 383 -11.23 -29.60 -8.52
CA GLN A 383 -12.23 -30.49 -9.11
C GLN A 383 -11.57 -31.62 -9.89
N ARG A 384 -10.55 -31.33 -10.71
CA ARG A 384 -9.83 -32.34 -11.49
C ARG A 384 -9.07 -33.33 -10.61
N LEU A 385 -8.43 -32.85 -9.54
CA LEU A 385 -7.74 -33.71 -8.58
C LEU A 385 -8.72 -34.70 -7.92
N ARG A 386 -9.86 -34.19 -7.44
CA ARG A 386 -10.91 -34.97 -6.79
C ARG A 386 -11.54 -36.02 -7.70
N ALA A 387 -11.75 -35.69 -8.97
CA ALA A 387 -12.23 -36.64 -9.96
C ALA A 387 -11.24 -37.79 -10.20
N THR A 388 -9.94 -37.54 -10.05
CA THR A 388 -8.89 -38.58 -10.23
C THR A 388 -8.79 -39.51 -9.02
N THR A 389 -9.14 -39.04 -7.82
CA THR A 389 -9.13 -39.85 -6.58
C THR A 389 -10.40 -40.67 -6.34
N ALA A 390 -11.47 -40.41 -7.09
CA ALA A 390 -12.78 -41.08 -6.92
C ALA A 390 -12.88 -42.43 -7.67
N HIS A 391 -11.83 -42.79 -8.42
CA HIS A 391 -11.66 -44.05 -9.14
C HIS A 391 -10.44 -44.78 -8.58
#